data_AF-A0A929STV9-F1
#
_entry.id   AF-A0A929STV9-F1
#
_cell.length_a   1.000
_cell.length_b   1.000
_cell.length_c   1.000
_cell.angle_alpha   90.00
_cell.angle_beta   90.00
_cell.angle_gamma   90.00
#
_symmetry.space_group_name_H-M   'P 1'
#
loop_
_entity.id
_entity.type
_entity.pdbx_description
1 polymer ?
#
loop_
_entity_poly.entity_id
_entity_poly.type
_entity_poly.pdbx_seq_one_letter_code
_entity_poly.pdbx_strand_id
1 'polypeptide(L)'
;MLNLGETTYSALKKCPLIKIYNPDYDMYKTKSDAFFKLLSKYSYCVQKASIDEGYIEVTGIIKGNTIEDLKKNSIIYAKTLQNDVKNTLGFTINIRYKQF
;
A
#
# COMPACT_ATOMS: atom_id res chain seq x y z
N MET A 1 13.71 -18.22 9.94
CA MET A 1 12.86 -17.10 9.48
C MET A 1 12.43 -16.28 10.69
N LEU A 2 12.44 -14.96 10.58
CA LEU A 2 11.93 -14.04 11.60
C LEU A 2 10.43 -13.84 11.39
N ASN A 3 9.67 -13.64 12.48
CA ASN A 3 8.22 -13.51 12.47
C ASN A 3 7.77 -12.25 13.21
N LEU A 4 6.67 -11.65 12.76
CA LEU A 4 6.01 -10.56 13.50
C LEU A 4 5.54 -11.06 14.87
N GLY A 5 5.72 -10.24 15.91
CA GLY A 5 5.27 -10.54 17.27
C GLY A 5 6.17 -11.47 18.09
N GLU A 6 7.30 -11.95 17.55
CA GLU A 6 8.25 -12.73 18.36
C GLU A 6 9.09 -11.83 19.28
N THR A 7 9.60 -12.40 20.39
CA THR A 7 10.44 -11.63 21.32
C THR A 7 11.76 -11.23 20.67
N THR A 8 12.31 -10.08 21.06
CA THR A 8 13.64 -9.63 20.62
C THR A 8 14.72 -10.67 20.91
N TYR A 9 14.60 -11.39 22.04
CA TYR A 9 15.50 -12.48 22.41
C TYR A 9 15.45 -13.63 21.40
N SER A 10 14.25 -14.09 21.03
CA SER A 10 14.06 -15.13 20.01
C SER A 10 14.60 -14.70 18.65
N ALA A 11 14.37 -13.44 18.25
CA ALA A 11 14.88 -12.87 17.02
C ALA A 11 16.42 -12.83 16.98
N LEU A 12 17.06 -12.38 18.06
CA LEU A 12 18.53 -12.33 18.21
C LEU A 12 19.14 -13.74 18.14
N LYS A 13 18.50 -14.74 18.75
CA LYS A 13 18.96 -16.13 18.67
C LYS A 13 18.94 -16.67 17.23
N LYS A 14 17.93 -16.30 16.44
CA LYS A 14 17.79 -16.71 15.03
C LYS A 14 18.70 -15.91 14.10
N CYS A 15 18.95 -14.64 14.41
CA CYS A 15 19.76 -13.73 13.61
C CYS A 15 20.60 -12.83 14.53
N PRO A 16 21.81 -13.26 14.94
CA PRO A 16 22.63 -12.51 15.89
C PRO A 16 23.10 -11.13 15.39
N LEU A 17 23.13 -10.94 14.07
CA LEU A 17 23.54 -9.69 13.42
C LEU A 17 22.37 -8.75 13.08
N ILE A 18 21.16 -9.04 13.57
CA ILE A 18 19.98 -8.19 13.35
C ILE A 18 20.19 -6.82 13.98
N LYS A 19 19.80 -5.77 13.26
CA LYS A 19 19.79 -4.40 13.79
C LYS A 19 18.41 -4.08 14.35
N ILE A 20 18.39 -3.56 15.57
CA ILE A 20 17.16 -3.18 16.27
C ILE A 20 17.12 -1.65 16.31
N TYR A 21 16.00 -1.09 15.86
CA TYR A 21 15.74 0.34 15.83
C TYR A 21 14.49 0.64 16.66
N ASN A 22 14.47 1.80 17.30
CA ASN A 22 13.27 2.27 17.98
C ASN A 22 12.20 2.66 16.95
N PRO A 23 10.90 2.47 17.27
CA PRO A 23 9.83 2.89 16.39
C PRO A 23 9.75 4.43 16.33
N ASP A 24 9.63 4.96 15.11
CA ASP A 24 9.37 6.38 14.85
C ASP A 24 7.92 6.58 14.38
N TYR A 25 7.01 6.70 15.34
CA TYR A 25 5.57 6.78 15.07
C TYR A 25 5.18 8.01 14.23
N ASP A 26 5.84 9.15 14.44
CA ASP A 26 5.52 10.39 13.74
C ASP A 26 5.94 10.32 12.27
N MET A 27 7.09 9.71 11.99
CA MET A 27 7.50 9.42 10.61
C MET A 27 6.48 8.52 9.92
N TYR A 28 6.08 7.39 10.53
CA TYR A 28 5.11 6.48 9.93
C TYR A 28 3.74 7.15 9.70
N LYS A 29 3.26 7.95 10.68
CA LYS A 29 2.01 8.69 10.56
C LYS A 29 2.06 9.72 9.44
N THR A 30 3.15 10.48 9.35
CA THR A 30 3.36 11.47 8.29
C THR A 30 3.36 10.82 6.91
N LYS A 31 4.04 9.67 6.76
CA LYS A 31 4.04 8.90 5.50
C LYS A 31 2.67 8.33 5.16
N SER A 32 1.95 7.83 6.15
CA SER A 32 0.57 7.35 6.01
C SER A 32 -0.35 8.46 5.51
N ASP A 33 -0.32 9.64 6.14
CA ASP A 33 -1.20 10.74 5.76
C ASP A 33 -0.88 11.27 4.36
N ALA A 34 0.41 11.33 3.99
CA ALA A 34 0.84 11.65 2.62
C ALA A 34 0.36 10.60 1.60
N PHE A 35 0.39 9.32 1.97
CA PHE A 35 -0.12 8.23 1.14
C PHE A 35 -1.61 8.36 0.86
N PHE A 36 -2.43 8.52 1.90
CA PHE A 36 -3.88 8.67 1.73
C PHE A 36 -4.27 9.96 1.00
N LYS A 37 -3.50 11.03 1.19
CA LYS A 37 -3.66 12.28 0.41
C LYS A 37 -3.33 12.09 -1.08
N LEU A 38 -2.40 11.19 -1.41
CA LEU A 38 -2.14 10.83 -2.81
C LEU A 38 -3.29 9.99 -3.36
N LEU A 39 -3.77 8.99 -2.61
CA LEU A 39 -4.90 8.14 -3.01
C LEU A 39 -6.18 8.95 -3.30
N SER A 40 -6.44 10.03 -2.56
CA SER A 40 -7.62 10.89 -2.80
C SER A 40 -7.60 11.61 -4.14
N LYS A 41 -6.48 11.62 -4.87
CA LYS A 41 -6.42 12.10 -6.27
C LYS A 41 -6.91 11.07 -7.27
N TYR A 42 -6.89 9.79 -6.89
CA TYR A 42 -7.22 8.66 -7.74
C TYR A 42 -8.66 8.18 -7.56
N SER A 43 -9.26 8.42 -6.39
CA SER A 43 -10.67 8.12 -6.13
C SER A 43 -11.28 9.15 -5.19
N TYR A 44 -12.58 9.43 -5.38
CA TYR A 44 -13.39 10.23 -4.48
C TYR A 44 -13.76 9.49 -3.19
N CYS A 45 -13.70 8.15 -3.19
CA CYS A 45 -14.03 7.32 -2.04
C CYS A 45 -12.79 6.51 -1.65
N VAL A 46 -12.11 7.01 -0.62
CA VAL A 46 -10.91 6.40 -0.02
C VAL A 46 -11.22 6.08 1.43
N GLN A 47 -11.01 4.83 1.83
CA GLN A 47 -11.20 4.38 3.20
C GLN A 47 -9.87 3.91 3.78
N LYS A 48 -9.40 4.58 4.83
CA LYS A 48 -8.24 4.16 5.62
C LYS A 48 -8.63 2.98 6.52
N ALA A 49 -7.97 1.83 6.36
CA ALA A 49 -8.20 0.64 7.17
C ALA A 49 -7.16 0.53 8.31
N SER A 50 -5.90 0.85 8.01
CA SER A 50 -4.79 0.88 8.96
C SER A 50 -3.83 2.03 8.63
N ILE A 51 -2.63 2.03 9.25
CA ILE A 51 -1.58 3.01 8.93
C ILE A 51 -1.01 2.83 7.52
N ASP A 52 -0.99 1.62 6.98
CA ASP A 52 -0.38 1.25 5.70
C ASP A 52 -1.36 0.57 4.72
N GLU A 53 -2.61 0.34 5.14
CA GLU A 53 -3.63 -0.33 4.33
C GLU A 53 -4.91 0.51 4.21
N GLY A 54 -5.54 0.44 3.03
CA GLY A 54 -6.83 1.06 2.78
C GLY A 54 -7.46 0.59 1.48
N TYR A 55 -8.68 1.07 1.26
CA TYR A 55 -9.52 0.72 0.12
C TYR A 55 -9.84 1.98 -0.68
N ILE A 56 -9.96 1.81 -2.00
CA ILE A 56 -10.41 2.85 -2.92
C ILE A 56 -11.51 2.30 -3.81
N GLU A 57 -12.57 3.08 -4.02
CA GLU A 57 -13.61 2.74 -4.99
C GLU A 57 -13.18 3.20 -6.38
N VAL A 58 -13.30 2.33 -7.38
CA VAL A 58 -12.84 2.61 -8.75
C VAL A 58 -13.96 2.48 -9.78
N THR A 59 -15.17 2.16 -9.33
CA THR A 59 -16.37 2.12 -10.17
C THR A 59 -16.58 3.45 -10.86
N GLY A 60 -16.75 3.40 -12.19
CA GLY A 60 -16.91 4.57 -13.03
C GLY A 60 -15.61 5.32 -13.34
N ILE A 61 -14.50 5.03 -12.66
CA ILE A 61 -13.16 5.57 -12.96
C ILE A 61 -12.50 4.73 -14.05
N ILE A 62 -12.48 3.42 -13.85
CA ILE A 62 -11.99 2.47 -14.86
C ILE A 62 -13.09 2.28 -15.91
N LYS A 63 -12.78 2.60 -17.17
CA LYS A 63 -13.70 2.48 -18.31
C LYS A 63 -13.41 1.22 -19.11
N GLY A 64 -14.41 0.69 -19.79
CA GLY A 64 -14.28 -0.45 -20.70
C GLY A 64 -15.65 -0.89 -21.21
N ASN A 65 -15.70 -1.36 -22.46
CA ASN A 65 -16.93 -1.87 -23.08
C ASN A 65 -17.03 -3.40 -22.98
N THR A 66 -15.91 -4.05 -22.70
CA THR A 66 -15.78 -5.51 -22.54
C THR A 66 -15.11 -5.86 -21.22
N ILE A 67 -15.22 -7.12 -20.78
CA ILE A 67 -14.56 -7.62 -19.57
C ILE A 67 -13.03 -7.55 -19.74
N GLU A 68 -12.51 -7.89 -20.91
CA GLU A 68 -11.09 -7.78 -21.26
C GLU A 68 -10.59 -6.32 -21.16
N ASP A 69 -11.36 -5.35 -21.66
CA ASP A 69 -11.00 -3.93 -21.53
C ASP A 69 -10.94 -3.50 -20.07
N LEU A 70 -11.95 -3.87 -19.28
CA LEU A 70 -11.99 -3.56 -17.86
C LEU A 70 -10.80 -4.17 -17.11
N LYS A 71 -10.44 -5.43 -17.39
CA LYS A 71 -9.24 -6.08 -16.81
C LYS A 71 -7.97 -5.33 -17.20
N LYS A 72 -7.78 -5.05 -18.48
CA LYS A 72 -6.60 -4.35 -19.00
C LYS A 72 -6.46 -2.95 -18.38
N ASN A 73 -7.54 -2.18 -18.37
CA ASN A 73 -7.55 -0.81 -17.86
C ASN A 73 -7.40 -0.78 -16.33
N SER A 74 -7.91 -1.80 -15.62
CA SER A 74 -7.63 -1.96 -14.18
C SER A 74 -6.14 -2.14 -13.93
N ILE A 75 -5.48 -3.05 -14.65
CA ILE A 75 -4.03 -3.29 -14.51
C ILE A 75 -3.23 -2.01 -14.79
N ILE A 76 -3.60 -1.27 -15.85
CA ILE A 76 -2.95 0.01 -16.17
C ILE A 76 -3.14 1.00 -15.02
N TYR A 77 -4.36 1.16 -14.51
CA TYR A 77 -4.67 2.04 -13.40
C TYR A 77 -3.85 1.72 -12.14
N ALA A 78 -3.78 0.45 -11.74
CA ALA A 78 -2.96 0.05 -10.59
C ALA A 78 -1.47 0.29 -10.82
N LYS A 79 -0.94 -0.01 -12.00
CA LYS A 79 0.48 0.26 -12.32
C LYS A 79 0.80 1.75 -12.27
N THR A 80 -0.09 2.59 -12.79
CA THR A 80 0.06 4.05 -12.70
C THR A 80 0.11 4.50 -11.25
N LEU A 81 -0.83 4.04 -10.42
CA LEU A 81 -0.86 4.38 -9.00
C LEU A 81 0.39 3.87 -8.25
N GLN A 82 0.84 2.64 -8.51
CA GLN A 82 2.07 2.09 -7.94
C GLN A 82 3.29 2.94 -8.29
N ASN A 83 3.41 3.36 -9.55
CA ASN A 83 4.51 4.19 -10.02
C ASN A 83 4.47 5.59 -9.41
N ASP A 84 3.29 6.21 -9.30
CA ASP A 84 3.15 7.53 -8.68
C ASP A 84 3.51 7.49 -7.19
N VAL A 85 3.04 6.49 -6.45
CA VAL A 85 3.42 6.30 -5.04
C VAL A 85 4.94 6.12 -4.90
N LYS A 86 5.55 5.30 -5.77
CA LYS A 86 7.00 5.09 -5.78
C LYS A 86 7.77 6.38 -6.06
N ASN A 87 7.36 7.13 -7.09
CA ASN A 87 8.06 8.33 -7.53
C ASN A 87 7.85 9.51 -6.58
N THR A 88 6.65 9.65 -6.01
CA THR A 88 6.27 10.79 -5.17
C THR A 88 6.64 10.58 -3.70
N LEU A 89 6.48 9.35 -3.16
CA LEU A 89 6.63 9.08 -1.73
C LEU A 89 7.86 8.23 -1.38
N GLY A 90 8.48 7.59 -2.38
CA GLY A 90 9.74 6.86 -2.24
C GLY A 90 9.60 5.42 -1.74
N PHE A 91 8.39 4.85 -1.71
CA PHE A 91 8.14 3.45 -1.33
C PHE A 91 7.17 2.77 -2.29
N THR A 92 7.19 1.43 -2.31
CA THR A 92 6.32 0.63 -3.17
C THR A 92 5.09 0.14 -2.42
N ILE A 93 3.98 -0.03 -3.14
CA ILE A 93 2.74 -0.59 -2.62
C ILE A 93 2.29 -1.81 -3.42
N ASN A 94 1.46 -2.63 -2.81
CA ASN A 94 0.76 -3.73 -3.48
C ASN A 94 -0.72 -3.38 -3.61
N ILE A 95 -1.32 -3.67 -4.76
CA ILE A 95 -2.74 -3.44 -5.02
C ILE A 95 -3.39 -4.79 -5.31
N ARG A 96 -4.51 -5.06 -4.64
CA ARG A 96 -5.34 -6.25 -4.86
C ARG A 96 -6.73 -5.81 -5.32
N TYR A 97 -7.29 -6.58 -6.24
CA TYR A 97 -8.68 -6.41 -6.66
C TYR A 97 -9.54 -7.41 -5.92
N LYS A 98 -10.70 -6.95 -5.43
CA LYS A 98 -11.77 -7.86 -5.03
C LYS A 98 -12.72 -7.99 -6.21
N GLN A 99 -12.73 -9.18 -6.81
CA GLN A 99 -13.69 -9.52 -7.85
C GLN A 99 -14.96 -10.00 -7.13
N PHE A 100 -16.11 -9.41 -7.47
CA PHE A 100 -17.42 -9.88 -7.01
C PHE A 100 -17.83 -11.12 -7.80
#